data_AF-A0A9W9W9J5-F1
#
_entry.id   AF-A0A9W9W9J5-F1
#
_cell.length_a   1.000
_cell.length_b   1.000
_cell.length_c   1.000
_cell.angle_alpha   90.00
_cell.angle_beta   90.00
_cell.angle_gamma   90.00
#
_symmetry.space_group_name_H-M   'P 1'
#
loop_
_entity.id
_entity.type
_entity.pdbx_description
1 polymer ?
#
loop_
_entity_poly.entity_id
_entity_poly.type
_entity_poly.pdbx_seq_one_letter_code
_entity_poly.pdbx_strand_id
1 'polypeptide(L)'
;MSACAGSSGPELSGIPGDPRTVKSKILETGAAMVQDFKPIQQICAHLNAFHVYANDPTRCIEANHYCTHLTEGKPSSGQNYPAVLLVLVQPGTKELIQDLFLHLDVRQCLIYDSPNTNARLIGVEYMVTPRIFRTLPEEERKLWHTHEFEVKSGMLIMPAPVGIAAPAWDAAETAEMEDIVPIYGKTYHMWQVDRGDVVPMGPPQLMGSFTSPESVEKARKGGVEALLKERDERFGVDHRQKAKKRENIAAVDKHPELCEKSRHVLAAHSMEKLLRYALTVKPGRFARLALNGAGTFCACTLVWEHLVTVQSSEGPSMYPTFNPRGDWLLVSRLHSNGKGIQVGDVVRFNHPSFLGVHAAKRVIGMPGDFVCRDQPLSTDAGKQPDMIQVPEGHVFLVGDNLPWSRDSRNYGPVPLGLINGKIVARVWPPSKMEWVKNTMQPAELDG
;
A
#
# COMPACT_ATOMS: atom_id res chain seq x y z
N MET A 1 50.33 33.74 -15.26
CA MET A 1 49.32 33.19 -14.32
C MET A 1 47.97 33.82 -14.64
N SER A 2 46.87 33.20 -14.21
CA SER A 2 45.48 33.65 -14.35
C SER A 2 44.87 33.66 -15.77
N ALA A 3 44.03 32.66 -16.02
CA ALA A 3 42.87 32.66 -16.91
C ALA A 3 41.88 31.66 -16.27
N CYS A 4 40.74 32.11 -15.75
CA CYS A 4 39.47 32.24 -16.47
C CYS A 4 38.86 30.91 -16.96
N ALA A 5 38.02 30.30 -16.13
CA ALA A 5 36.71 29.74 -16.53
C ALA A 5 35.91 29.36 -15.28
N GLY A 6 34.62 29.68 -15.25
CA GLY A 6 33.68 29.09 -14.29
C GLY A 6 32.95 27.93 -14.95
N SER A 7 32.90 26.76 -14.31
CA SER A 7 32.01 25.68 -14.68
C SER A 7 30.81 25.66 -13.74
N SER A 8 29.68 26.18 -14.22
CA SER A 8 28.38 25.96 -13.57
C SER A 8 28.03 24.48 -13.66
N GLY A 9 28.09 23.78 -12.52
CA GLY A 9 27.38 22.50 -12.38
C GLY A 9 25.88 22.71 -12.59
N PRO A 10 25.12 21.66 -12.97
CA PRO A 10 23.68 21.79 -13.18
C PRO A 10 22.99 22.36 -11.94
N GLU A 11 22.11 23.33 -12.15
CA GLU A 11 21.42 24.03 -11.06
C GLU A 11 20.53 23.07 -10.26
N LEU A 12 20.24 23.42 -9.00
CA LEU A 12 19.25 22.76 -8.15
C LEU A 12 17.80 23.12 -8.57
N SER A 13 17.56 23.31 -9.88
CA SER A 13 16.34 23.87 -10.44
C SER A 13 15.15 22.91 -10.26
N GLY A 14 14.32 23.15 -9.24
CA GLY A 14 13.04 22.46 -9.05
C GLY A 14 12.91 21.56 -7.83
N ILE A 15 13.83 21.63 -6.85
CA ILE A 15 13.63 21.01 -5.52
C ILE A 15 13.37 22.13 -4.49
N PRO A 16 12.35 22.04 -3.61
CA PRO A 16 12.07 23.09 -2.62
C PRO A 16 13.12 23.18 -1.51
N GLY A 17 13.45 24.41 -1.12
CA GLY A 17 14.25 24.73 0.06
C GLY A 17 15.63 25.33 -0.26
N ASP A 18 16.21 25.99 0.73
CA ASP A 18 17.56 26.56 0.62
C ASP A 18 18.65 25.48 0.62
N PRO A 19 19.82 25.73 -0.02
CA PRO A 19 20.97 24.83 0.07
C PRO A 19 21.39 24.54 1.51
N ARG A 20 21.73 23.27 1.80
CA ARG A 20 22.11 22.79 3.16
C ARG A 20 23.10 23.72 3.86
N THR A 21 22.64 24.34 4.95
CA THR A 21 23.40 25.35 5.70
C THR A 21 24.66 24.76 6.33
N VAL A 22 25.63 25.60 6.69
CA VAL A 22 26.84 25.18 7.43
C VAL A 22 26.47 24.50 8.76
N LYS A 23 25.43 25.01 9.45
CA LYS A 23 24.90 24.39 10.69
C LYS A 23 24.35 22.98 10.41
N SER A 24 23.59 22.80 9.33
CA SER A 24 23.07 21.49 8.92
C SER A 24 24.21 20.51 8.67
N LYS A 25 25.24 20.90 7.90
CA LYS A 25 26.41 20.06 7.61
C LYS A 25 27.19 19.64 8.85
N ILE A 26 27.36 20.53 9.83
CA ILE A 26 28.01 20.21 11.11
C ILE A 26 27.17 19.21 11.92
N LEU A 27 25.84 19.39 11.96
CA LEU A 27 24.93 18.47 12.65
C LEU A 27 24.85 17.10 11.96
N GLU A 28 24.78 17.06 10.61
CA GLU A 28 24.86 15.85 9.78
C GLU A 28 26.17 15.08 10.06
N THR A 29 27.30 15.81 10.14
CA THR A 29 28.61 15.22 10.44
C THR A 29 28.67 14.66 11.87
N GLY A 30 28.19 15.41 12.86
CA GLY A 30 28.13 14.96 14.26
C GLY A 30 27.22 13.72 14.43
N ALA A 31 26.09 13.69 13.74
CA ALA A 31 25.21 12.52 13.70
C ALA A 31 25.89 11.31 13.05
N ALA A 32 26.61 11.51 11.94
CA ALA A 32 27.31 10.45 11.23
C ALA A 32 28.50 9.83 12.01
N MET A 33 28.99 10.50 13.05
CA MET A 33 29.99 9.94 13.97
C MET A 33 29.38 9.06 15.08
N VAL A 34 28.06 9.08 15.29
CA VAL A 34 27.39 8.35 16.39
C VAL A 34 26.26 7.42 15.94
N GLN A 35 25.76 7.55 14.71
CA GLN A 35 24.70 6.70 14.15
C GLN A 35 25.25 5.46 13.44
N ASP A 36 24.64 4.31 13.71
CA ASP A 36 24.98 3.03 13.09
C ASP A 36 24.27 2.86 11.74
N PHE A 37 25.01 3.04 10.65
CA PHE A 37 24.50 2.99 9.28
C PHE A 37 24.67 1.63 8.58
N LYS A 38 24.85 0.52 9.32
CA LYS A 38 25.04 -0.84 8.75
C LYS A 38 24.17 -1.17 7.51
N PRO A 39 22.84 -0.93 7.48
CA PRO A 39 22.03 -1.27 6.30
C PRO A 39 22.39 -0.47 5.04
N ILE A 40 22.88 0.77 5.19
CA ILE A 40 23.33 1.62 4.06
C ILE A 40 24.76 1.26 3.67
N GLN A 41 25.59 0.84 4.63
CA GLN A 41 26.96 0.36 4.40
C GLN A 41 27.02 -1.02 3.72
N GLN A 42 25.87 -1.70 3.54
CA GLN A 42 25.74 -2.96 2.78
C GLN A 42 25.50 -2.74 1.28
N ILE A 43 25.43 -1.48 0.81
CA ILE A 43 25.37 -1.17 -0.63
C ILE A 43 26.70 -1.59 -1.29
N CYS A 44 26.63 -2.55 -2.20
CA CYS A 44 27.79 -3.23 -2.78
C CYS A 44 28.00 -2.99 -4.29
N ALA A 45 26.98 -2.51 -5.00
CA ALA A 45 27.09 -2.16 -6.43
C ALA A 45 26.27 -0.90 -6.76
N HIS A 46 26.72 -0.16 -7.78
CA HIS A 46 25.98 0.93 -8.43
C HIS A 46 25.73 0.52 -9.89
N LEU A 47 24.45 0.42 -10.28
CA LEU A 47 24.04 0.14 -11.66
C LEU A 47 23.31 1.34 -12.26
N ASN A 48 23.36 1.46 -13.59
CA ASN A 48 22.67 2.50 -14.35
C ASN A 48 21.85 1.84 -15.48
N ALA A 49 20.52 2.05 -15.45
CA ALA A 49 19.48 1.36 -16.21
C ALA A 49 18.43 2.33 -16.78
N PHE A 50 17.44 1.84 -17.55
CA PHE A 50 16.34 2.68 -18.05
C PHE A 50 14.96 2.04 -17.82
N HIS A 51 14.23 2.57 -16.85
CA HIS A 51 12.90 2.11 -16.49
C HIS A 51 11.81 2.69 -17.39
N VAL A 52 11.00 1.80 -17.96
CA VAL A 52 9.78 2.14 -18.73
C VAL A 52 8.54 2.00 -17.84
N TYR A 53 7.58 2.91 -17.98
CA TYR A 53 6.33 2.85 -17.20
C TYR A 53 5.44 1.70 -17.68
N ALA A 54 5.04 0.79 -16.79
CA ALA A 54 4.27 -0.41 -17.17
C ALA A 54 2.86 -0.08 -17.70
N ASN A 55 2.32 1.09 -17.37
CA ASN A 55 1.04 1.61 -17.86
C ASN A 55 1.17 2.57 -19.06
N ASP A 56 2.35 3.15 -19.30
CA ASP A 56 2.64 4.05 -20.42
C ASP A 56 4.03 3.79 -21.02
N PRO A 57 4.15 2.82 -21.93
CA PRO A 57 5.43 2.47 -22.57
C PRO A 57 5.94 3.53 -23.56
N THR A 58 5.40 4.74 -23.56
CA THR A 58 5.97 5.91 -24.26
C THR A 58 6.80 6.81 -23.35
N ARG A 59 6.85 6.51 -22.04
CA ARG A 59 7.65 7.24 -21.04
C ARG A 59 8.71 6.32 -20.41
N CYS A 60 9.90 6.87 -20.19
CA CYS A 60 10.98 6.19 -19.48
C CYS A 60 11.82 7.17 -18.64
N ILE A 61 12.54 6.64 -17.66
CA ILE A 61 13.42 7.36 -16.73
C ILE A 61 14.76 6.61 -16.64
N GLU A 62 15.87 7.33 -16.70
CA GLU A 62 17.18 6.78 -16.33
C GLU A 62 17.25 6.53 -14.81
N ALA A 63 17.65 5.33 -14.42
CA ALA A 63 17.61 4.86 -13.05
C ALA A 63 19.02 4.52 -12.55
N ASN A 64 19.39 5.06 -11.39
CA ASN A 64 20.66 4.77 -10.72
C ASN A 64 20.38 3.91 -9.48
N HIS A 65 20.70 2.61 -9.58
CA HIS A 65 20.40 1.60 -8.57
C HIS A 65 21.60 1.48 -7.65
N TYR A 66 21.35 1.52 -6.34
CA TYR A 66 22.34 1.22 -5.32
C TYR A 66 21.93 -0.07 -4.63
N CYS A 67 22.63 -1.14 -4.99
CA CYS A 67 22.22 -2.53 -4.77
C CYS A 67 22.76 -3.07 -3.45
N THR A 68 21.94 -3.84 -2.73
CA THR A 68 22.31 -4.59 -1.53
C THR A 68 21.90 -6.06 -1.69
N HIS A 69 22.79 -6.96 -1.30
CA HIS A 69 22.60 -8.40 -1.37
C HIS A 69 22.09 -8.92 -0.02
N LEU A 70 20.89 -9.51 0.02
CA LEU A 70 20.21 -9.85 1.28
C LEU A 70 20.42 -11.30 1.72
N THR A 71 20.36 -12.26 0.78
CA THR A 71 20.38 -13.69 1.11
C THR A 71 21.08 -14.51 0.04
N GLU A 72 22.04 -15.34 0.46
CA GLU A 72 22.71 -16.33 -0.37
C GLU A 72 21.87 -17.62 -0.45
N GLY A 73 21.66 -18.13 -1.66
CA GLY A 73 20.88 -19.34 -1.89
C GLY A 73 21.67 -20.60 -1.55
N LYS A 74 21.10 -21.47 -0.71
CA LYS A 74 21.68 -22.80 -0.44
C LYS A 74 21.82 -23.60 -1.76
N PRO A 75 23.01 -24.14 -2.08
CA PRO A 75 23.19 -24.96 -3.27
C PRO A 75 22.43 -26.28 -3.18
N SER A 76 21.97 -26.78 -4.32
CA SER A 76 21.31 -28.09 -4.43
C SER A 76 22.33 -29.22 -4.37
N SER A 77 22.48 -29.83 -3.18
CA SER A 77 23.01 -31.18 -2.92
C SER A 77 23.98 -31.79 -3.96
N GLY A 78 25.29 -31.75 -3.72
CA GLY A 78 26.20 -32.72 -4.37
C GLY A 78 27.69 -32.37 -4.51
N GLN A 79 28.10 -31.10 -4.38
CA GLN A 79 29.49 -30.68 -4.60
C GLN A 79 30.07 -29.92 -3.40
N ASN A 80 31.40 -29.95 -3.26
CA ASN A 80 32.17 -29.55 -2.07
C ASN A 80 33.41 -28.71 -2.46
N TYR A 81 34.02 -28.05 -1.46
CA TYR A 81 35.30 -27.32 -1.49
C TYR A 81 35.20 -25.85 -2.04
N PRO A 82 36.24 -25.00 -1.93
CA PRO A 82 36.30 -24.04 -0.80
C PRO A 82 36.64 -22.57 -1.17
N ALA A 83 36.48 -21.64 -0.22
CA ALA A 83 36.84 -20.20 -0.35
C ALA A 83 38.18 -19.87 0.37
N VAL A 84 38.83 -18.69 0.26
CA VAL A 84 38.42 -17.37 -0.29
C VAL A 84 39.49 -16.84 -1.31
N LEU A 85 40.15 -15.66 -1.35
CA LEU A 85 40.29 -14.45 -0.51
C LEU A 85 40.95 -13.28 -1.30
N LEU A 86 40.60 -12.01 -1.00
CA LEU A 86 41.37 -10.75 -1.24
C LEU A 86 41.90 -10.39 -2.66
N VAL A 87 41.71 -9.12 -3.07
CA VAL A 87 42.54 -8.48 -4.12
C VAL A 87 43.42 -7.36 -3.52
N LEU A 88 44.43 -7.76 -2.73
CA LEU A 88 45.61 -6.93 -2.36
C LEU A 88 46.84 -7.82 -2.09
N VAL A 89 47.08 -8.85 -2.92
CA VAL A 89 48.26 -9.75 -2.81
C VAL A 89 48.93 -9.95 -4.19
N GLN A 90 50.21 -10.31 -4.17
CA GLN A 90 51.16 -10.28 -5.29
C GLN A 90 50.94 -11.39 -6.36
N PRO A 91 51.48 -11.20 -7.60
CA PRO A 91 51.32 -12.15 -8.70
C PRO A 91 52.16 -13.42 -8.51
N GLY A 92 51.54 -14.60 -8.57
CA GLY A 92 52.27 -15.88 -8.47
C GLY A 92 51.47 -17.17 -8.70
N THR A 93 50.15 -17.15 -8.56
CA THR A 93 49.27 -18.33 -8.72
C THR A 93 48.24 -18.10 -9.83
N LYS A 94 47.92 -19.16 -10.61
CA LYS A 94 47.22 -19.01 -11.90
C LYS A 94 45.95 -19.86 -12.08
N GLU A 95 45.52 -20.59 -11.05
CA GLU A 95 44.48 -21.62 -11.12
C GLU A 95 43.47 -21.50 -9.94
N LEU A 96 43.15 -20.26 -9.53
CA LEU A 96 42.42 -20.00 -8.27
C LEU A 96 41.45 -18.79 -8.36
N ILE A 97 40.90 -18.51 -9.55
CA ILE A 97 39.98 -17.39 -9.81
C ILE A 97 38.87 -17.82 -10.78
N GLN A 98 37.97 -18.72 -10.36
CA GLN A 98 36.83 -19.15 -11.19
C GLN A 98 35.54 -19.41 -10.40
N ASP A 99 35.62 -19.88 -9.16
CA ASP A 99 34.45 -20.25 -8.33
C ASP A 99 34.18 -19.26 -7.17
N LEU A 100 33.66 -18.07 -7.50
CA LEU A 100 33.14 -17.11 -6.50
C LEU A 100 31.75 -16.57 -6.84
N PHE A 101 30.94 -17.35 -7.58
CA PHE A 101 29.56 -16.99 -7.91
C PHE A 101 28.58 -17.42 -6.81
N LEU A 102 28.19 -16.47 -5.98
CA LEU A 102 27.15 -16.66 -4.96
C LEU A 102 25.76 -16.46 -5.58
N HIS A 103 25.01 -17.55 -5.75
CA HIS A 103 23.62 -17.49 -6.21
C HIS A 103 22.69 -16.83 -5.18
N LEU A 104 22.66 -15.50 -5.21
CA LEU A 104 21.88 -14.66 -4.30
C LEU A 104 20.38 -14.77 -4.61
N ASP A 105 19.61 -15.22 -3.62
CA ASP A 105 18.16 -15.42 -3.73
C ASP A 105 17.39 -14.11 -3.90
N VAL A 106 17.81 -13.08 -3.16
CA VAL A 106 17.17 -11.75 -3.12
C VAL A 106 18.22 -10.66 -3.10
N ARG A 107 18.10 -9.72 -4.04
CA ARG A 107 18.81 -8.43 -4.07
C ARG A 107 17.77 -7.30 -3.93
N GLN A 108 18.14 -6.17 -3.33
CA GLN A 108 17.29 -4.97 -3.25
C GLN A 108 18.05 -3.72 -3.69
N CYS A 109 17.35 -2.75 -4.28
CA CYS A 109 17.94 -1.53 -4.82
C CYS A 109 17.22 -0.29 -4.27
N LEU A 110 18.00 0.72 -3.83
CA LEU A 110 17.51 2.10 -3.75
C LEU A 110 17.74 2.77 -5.11
N ILE A 111 16.70 3.37 -5.70
CA ILE A 111 16.77 3.96 -7.05
C ILE A 111 16.73 5.47 -6.97
N TYR A 112 17.73 6.12 -7.58
CA TYR A 112 17.86 7.56 -7.68
C TYR A 112 17.78 8.04 -9.14
N ASP A 113 17.32 9.28 -9.33
CA ASP A 113 17.24 9.92 -10.67
C ASP A 113 18.60 10.26 -11.29
N SER A 114 19.66 10.27 -10.49
CA SER A 114 21.01 10.64 -10.90
C SER A 114 22.05 10.08 -9.91
N PRO A 115 23.35 10.01 -10.28
CA PRO A 115 24.42 9.64 -9.36
C PRO A 115 24.94 10.82 -8.51
N ASN A 116 24.23 11.95 -8.49
CA ASN A 116 24.71 13.20 -7.91
C ASN A 116 24.40 13.35 -6.41
N THR A 117 25.15 14.20 -5.70
CA THR A 117 25.06 14.37 -4.23
C THR A 117 23.76 14.99 -3.69
N ASN A 118 22.85 15.41 -4.58
CA ASN A 118 21.50 15.87 -4.27
C ASN A 118 20.43 15.17 -5.14
N ALA A 119 20.72 13.94 -5.60
CA ALA A 119 19.79 13.12 -6.36
C ALA A 119 18.50 12.83 -5.57
N ARG A 120 17.38 12.70 -6.29
CA ARG A 120 16.08 12.34 -5.70
C ARG A 120 16.00 10.82 -5.58
N LEU A 121 15.66 10.30 -4.40
CA LEU A 121 15.24 8.90 -4.25
C LEU A 121 13.88 8.76 -4.94
N ILE A 122 13.86 8.10 -6.11
CA ILE A 122 12.67 7.99 -6.94
C ILE A 122 11.94 6.67 -6.77
N GLY A 123 12.60 5.60 -6.30
CA GLY A 123 11.99 4.28 -6.24
C GLY A 123 12.78 3.23 -5.45
N VAL A 124 12.21 2.02 -5.41
CA VAL A 124 12.89 0.79 -4.97
C VAL A 124 12.61 -0.34 -5.95
N GLU A 125 13.54 -1.30 -5.97
CA GLU A 125 13.42 -2.55 -6.71
C GLU A 125 13.83 -3.73 -5.82
N TYR A 126 13.18 -4.86 -6.06
CA TYR A 126 13.60 -6.17 -5.56
C TYR A 126 13.88 -7.07 -6.75
N MET A 127 15.01 -7.77 -6.74
CA MET A 127 15.35 -8.78 -7.74
C MET A 127 15.45 -10.15 -7.09
N VAL A 128 14.87 -11.18 -7.72
CA VAL A 128 14.81 -12.55 -7.17
C VAL A 128 15.18 -13.62 -8.20
N THR A 129 15.71 -14.74 -7.71
CA THR A 129 16.06 -15.89 -8.57
C THR A 129 14.85 -16.51 -9.27
N PRO A 130 15.04 -17.22 -10.41
CA PRO A 130 13.99 -18.03 -11.02
C PRO A 130 13.35 -19.04 -10.07
N ARG A 131 14.09 -19.51 -9.07
CA ARG A 131 13.56 -20.41 -8.03
C ARG A 131 12.47 -19.74 -7.20
N ILE A 132 12.72 -18.52 -6.71
CA ILE A 132 11.73 -17.74 -5.95
C ILE A 132 10.60 -17.29 -6.87
N PHE A 133 10.90 -16.77 -8.06
CA PHE A 133 9.89 -16.30 -9.03
C PHE A 133 8.85 -17.38 -9.36
N ARG A 134 9.26 -18.64 -9.52
CA ARG A 134 8.37 -19.80 -9.75
C ARG A 134 7.43 -20.11 -8.59
N THR A 135 7.74 -19.71 -7.35
CA THR A 135 6.86 -19.90 -6.17
C THR A 135 5.82 -18.78 -5.99
N LEU A 136 5.97 -17.66 -6.71
CA LEU A 136 5.03 -16.54 -6.62
C LEU A 136 3.68 -16.87 -7.27
N PRO A 137 2.54 -16.40 -6.73
CA PRO A 137 1.23 -16.49 -7.37
C PRO A 137 1.21 -15.86 -8.77
N GLU A 138 0.34 -16.34 -9.67
CA GLU A 138 0.28 -15.87 -11.06
C GLU A 138 0.08 -14.35 -11.18
N GLU A 139 -0.83 -13.75 -10.39
CA GLU A 139 -1.06 -12.30 -10.35
C GLU A 139 0.17 -11.51 -9.87
N GLU A 140 0.88 -12.04 -8.89
CA GLU A 140 2.13 -11.45 -8.41
C GLU A 140 3.21 -11.52 -9.49
N ARG A 141 3.32 -12.64 -10.24
CA ARG A 141 4.18 -12.78 -11.44
C ARG A 141 3.82 -11.84 -12.61
N LYS A 142 2.77 -11.02 -12.50
CA LYS A 142 2.45 -9.96 -13.50
C LYS A 142 3.13 -8.62 -13.16
N LEU A 143 3.75 -8.51 -11.98
CA LEU A 143 4.42 -7.31 -11.49
C LEU A 143 5.96 -7.36 -11.65
N TRP A 144 6.51 -8.41 -12.27
CA TRP A 144 7.95 -8.60 -12.45
C TRP A 144 8.33 -8.57 -13.93
N HIS A 145 9.59 -8.23 -14.21
CA HIS A 145 10.18 -8.15 -15.54
C HIS A 145 11.55 -8.86 -15.60
N THR A 146 12.16 -8.92 -16.78
CA THR A 146 13.47 -9.57 -17.04
C THR A 146 14.52 -8.54 -17.46
N HIS A 147 15.72 -8.59 -16.89
CA HIS A 147 16.82 -7.67 -17.25
C HIS A 147 17.57 -8.08 -18.53
N GLU A 148 17.28 -9.25 -19.12
CA GLU A 148 18.08 -9.83 -20.22
C GLU A 148 18.33 -8.84 -21.37
N PHE A 149 17.31 -8.11 -21.83
CA PHE A 149 17.47 -7.18 -22.95
C PHE A 149 18.34 -5.99 -22.56
N GLU A 150 18.15 -5.40 -21.38
CA GLU A 150 19.01 -4.29 -20.92
C GLU A 150 20.47 -4.71 -20.79
N VAL A 151 20.72 -5.91 -20.26
CA VAL A 151 22.08 -6.46 -20.19
C VAL A 151 22.64 -6.68 -21.59
N LYS A 152 21.97 -7.45 -22.45
CA LYS A 152 22.52 -7.86 -23.76
C LYS A 152 22.58 -6.74 -24.80
N SER A 153 21.83 -5.65 -24.61
CA SER A 153 21.91 -4.42 -25.43
C SER A 153 22.98 -3.43 -24.97
N GLY A 154 23.63 -3.65 -23.83
CA GLY A 154 24.56 -2.67 -23.23
C GLY A 154 23.85 -1.48 -22.57
N MET A 155 22.53 -1.55 -22.40
CA MET A 155 21.72 -0.54 -21.73
C MET A 155 21.94 -0.55 -20.21
N LEU A 156 22.06 -1.72 -19.57
CA LEU A 156 22.51 -1.80 -18.18
C LEU A 156 24.04 -1.69 -18.10
N ILE A 157 24.57 -0.82 -17.24
CA ILE A 157 26.02 -0.75 -16.94
C ILE A 157 26.27 -0.66 -15.44
N MET A 158 27.51 -0.96 -15.03
CA MET A 158 28.02 -0.67 -13.69
C MET A 158 29.05 0.46 -13.85
N PRO A 159 28.74 1.73 -13.49
CA PRO A 159 29.63 2.86 -13.76
C PRO A 159 31.03 2.71 -13.14
N ALA A 160 32.07 3.01 -13.92
CA ALA A 160 33.46 2.77 -13.52
C ALA A 160 33.94 3.76 -12.44
N PRO A 161 34.48 3.28 -11.30
CA PRO A 161 35.13 4.13 -10.30
C PRO A 161 36.36 4.83 -10.87
N VAL A 162 36.53 6.09 -10.47
CA VAL A 162 37.63 6.95 -10.94
C VAL A 162 38.99 6.31 -10.60
N GLY A 163 39.79 6.07 -11.64
CA GLY A 163 41.14 5.53 -11.53
C GLY A 163 41.27 4.01 -11.75
N ILE A 164 40.17 3.27 -11.93
CA ILE A 164 40.24 1.85 -12.31
C ILE A 164 40.46 1.71 -13.82
N ALA A 165 41.35 0.79 -14.22
CA ALA A 165 41.64 0.51 -15.62
C ALA A 165 40.46 -0.21 -16.31
N ALA A 166 39.97 0.34 -17.42
CA ALA A 166 38.77 -0.14 -18.12
C ALA A 166 38.72 -1.65 -18.40
N PRO A 167 39.80 -2.35 -18.84
CA PRO A 167 39.73 -3.80 -19.09
C PRO A 167 39.47 -4.65 -17.83
N ALA A 168 39.97 -4.21 -16.66
CA ALA A 168 39.72 -4.89 -15.40
C ALA A 168 38.28 -4.63 -14.92
N TRP A 169 37.78 -3.41 -15.13
CA TRP A 169 36.40 -3.06 -14.81
C TRP A 169 35.38 -3.76 -15.72
N ASP A 170 35.67 -3.85 -17.03
CA ASP A 170 34.83 -4.57 -18.00
C ASP A 170 34.64 -6.04 -17.62
N ALA A 171 35.66 -6.70 -17.08
CA ALA A 171 35.57 -8.08 -16.61
C ALA A 171 34.66 -8.20 -15.36
N ALA A 172 34.86 -7.33 -14.37
CA ALA A 172 34.02 -7.30 -13.15
C ALA A 172 32.56 -6.96 -13.47
N GLU A 173 32.33 -5.99 -14.36
CA GLU A 173 30.99 -5.67 -14.86
C GLU A 173 30.38 -6.85 -15.62
N THR A 174 31.11 -7.53 -16.49
CA THR A 174 30.56 -8.66 -17.26
C THR A 174 30.14 -9.82 -16.35
N ALA A 175 30.91 -10.12 -15.30
CA ALA A 175 30.52 -11.13 -14.30
C ALA A 175 29.25 -10.73 -13.52
N GLU A 176 29.13 -9.47 -13.09
CA GLU A 176 27.92 -8.97 -12.44
C GLU A 176 26.70 -8.98 -13.39
N MET A 177 26.91 -8.75 -14.69
CA MET A 177 25.87 -8.87 -15.71
C MET A 177 25.41 -10.31 -15.95
N GLU A 178 26.30 -11.31 -15.84
CA GLU A 178 25.96 -12.74 -15.93
C GLU A 178 25.01 -13.17 -14.79
N ASP A 179 25.19 -12.61 -13.59
CA ASP A 179 24.33 -12.80 -12.41
C ASP A 179 22.96 -12.08 -12.54
N ILE A 180 22.89 -10.97 -13.28
CA ILE A 180 21.67 -10.15 -13.44
C ILE A 180 20.73 -10.63 -14.54
N VAL A 181 21.24 -11.25 -15.62
CA VAL A 181 20.42 -11.83 -16.70
C VAL A 181 19.37 -12.85 -16.22
N PRO A 182 19.65 -13.79 -15.28
CA PRO A 182 18.68 -14.77 -14.82
C PRO A 182 17.68 -14.29 -13.76
N ILE A 183 17.92 -13.18 -13.06
CA ILE A 183 17.02 -12.73 -11.99
C ILE A 183 15.87 -11.86 -12.53
N TYR A 184 14.73 -11.90 -11.84
CA TYR A 184 13.53 -11.14 -12.18
C TYR A 184 13.41 -9.92 -11.27
N GLY A 185 13.14 -8.73 -11.82
CA GLY A 185 12.99 -7.47 -11.09
C GLY A 185 11.53 -7.04 -10.89
N LYS A 186 11.19 -6.48 -9.73
CA LYS A 186 9.92 -5.82 -9.43
C LYS A 186 10.17 -4.44 -8.85
N THR A 187 9.69 -3.41 -9.54
CA THR A 187 10.22 -2.06 -9.40
C THR A 187 9.10 -1.03 -9.33
N TYR A 188 9.15 -0.14 -8.34
CA TYR A 188 8.16 0.91 -8.15
C TYR A 188 8.84 2.27 -8.00
N HIS A 189 8.39 3.24 -8.79
CA HIS A 189 8.76 4.65 -8.63
C HIS A 189 7.69 5.41 -7.85
N MET A 190 8.09 6.06 -6.76
CA MET A 190 7.27 6.95 -5.93
C MET A 190 7.34 8.41 -6.41
N TRP A 191 8.32 8.77 -7.26
CA TRP A 191 8.45 10.13 -7.83
C TRP A 191 8.54 10.07 -9.35
N GLN A 192 7.56 10.68 -10.04
CA GLN A 192 7.55 10.82 -11.50
C GLN A 192 8.36 12.06 -11.93
N VAL A 193 9.68 11.97 -11.83
CA VAL A 193 10.59 13.11 -12.08
C VAL A 193 10.54 13.64 -13.52
N ASP A 194 10.13 12.80 -14.49
CA ASP A 194 9.94 13.14 -15.90
C ASP A 194 8.77 14.12 -16.14
N ARG A 195 7.80 14.18 -15.20
CA ARG A 195 6.69 15.15 -15.26
C ARG A 195 7.08 16.56 -14.79
N GLY A 196 8.31 16.75 -14.29
CA GLY A 196 8.74 18.01 -13.68
C GLY A 196 8.10 18.28 -12.31
N ASP A 197 7.50 17.27 -11.67
CA ASP A 197 6.92 17.42 -10.33
C ASP A 197 8.01 17.76 -9.30
N VAL A 198 7.83 18.89 -8.63
CA VAL A 198 8.75 19.50 -7.66
C VAL A 198 8.84 18.72 -6.32
N VAL A 199 7.86 17.84 -6.05
CA VAL A 199 7.79 16.90 -4.93
C VAL A 199 7.15 15.59 -5.41
N PRO A 200 7.30 14.44 -4.74
CA PRO A 200 6.69 13.17 -5.18
C PRO A 200 5.16 13.24 -5.14
N MET A 201 4.52 13.46 -6.30
CA MET A 201 3.07 13.60 -6.45
C MET A 201 2.43 12.38 -7.13
N GLY A 202 1.29 11.95 -6.57
CA GLY A 202 0.49 10.83 -7.09
C GLY A 202 0.85 9.47 -6.47
N PRO A 203 0.19 8.39 -6.92
CA PRO A 203 0.45 7.04 -6.42
C PRO A 203 1.75 6.46 -7.02
N PRO A 204 2.43 5.52 -6.32
CA PRO A 204 3.57 4.79 -6.86
C PRO A 204 3.24 4.12 -8.20
N GLN A 205 4.15 4.20 -9.15
CA GLN A 205 4.00 3.63 -10.49
C GLN A 205 4.83 2.33 -10.60
N LEU A 206 4.22 1.28 -11.14
CA LEU A 206 4.94 0.05 -11.51
C LEU A 206 5.82 0.33 -12.72
N MET A 207 7.10 -0.01 -12.61
CA MET A 207 8.10 0.13 -13.66
C MET A 207 8.50 -1.24 -14.21
N GLY A 208 8.93 -1.25 -15.47
CA GLY A 208 9.55 -2.41 -16.11
C GLY A 208 10.87 -2.06 -16.77
N SER A 209 11.61 -3.10 -17.13
CA SER A 209 12.72 -3.07 -18.08
C SER A 209 12.23 -3.00 -19.52
N PHE A 210 13.01 -2.39 -20.43
CA PHE A 210 12.80 -2.55 -21.87
C PHE A 210 13.06 -4.00 -22.29
N THR A 211 12.29 -4.55 -23.22
CA THR A 211 12.38 -5.97 -23.62
C THR A 211 12.75 -6.20 -25.07
N SER A 212 12.74 -5.16 -25.91
CA SER A 212 13.13 -5.20 -27.32
C SER A 212 13.48 -3.81 -27.88
N PRO A 213 14.17 -3.68 -29.03
CA PRO A 213 14.46 -2.37 -29.63
C PRO A 213 13.19 -1.59 -30.00
N GLU A 214 12.13 -2.27 -30.41
CA GLU A 214 10.81 -1.66 -30.73
C GLU A 214 10.05 -1.23 -29.47
N SER A 215 10.43 -1.71 -28.28
CA SER A 215 9.95 -1.14 -27.02
C SER A 215 10.64 0.18 -26.70
N VAL A 216 11.93 0.32 -27.05
CA VAL A 216 12.71 1.56 -26.86
C VAL A 216 12.25 2.67 -27.82
N GLU A 217 12.04 2.35 -29.11
CA GLU A 217 11.60 3.33 -30.12
C GLU A 217 10.25 4.00 -29.77
N LYS A 218 9.38 3.32 -29.00
CA LYS A 218 8.11 3.89 -28.51
C LYS A 218 8.31 4.97 -27.46
N ALA A 219 9.34 4.86 -26.63
CA ALA A 219 9.66 5.82 -25.57
C ALA A 219 10.67 6.89 -26.02
N ARG A 220 11.52 6.58 -27.01
CA ARG A 220 12.54 7.48 -27.53
C ARG A 220 12.68 7.32 -29.04
N LYS A 221 12.35 8.37 -29.78
CA LYS A 221 12.56 8.43 -31.24
C LYS A 221 14.05 8.33 -31.56
N GLY A 222 14.44 7.43 -32.46
CA GLY A 222 15.84 7.06 -32.71
C GLY A 222 16.36 5.96 -31.78
N GLY A 223 15.46 5.30 -31.05
CA GLY A 223 15.69 4.02 -30.38
C GLY A 223 16.79 4.03 -29.33
N VAL A 224 17.47 2.87 -29.22
CA VAL A 224 18.56 2.63 -28.26
C VAL A 224 19.66 3.70 -28.37
N GLU A 225 20.04 4.04 -29.60
CA GLU A 225 21.05 5.06 -29.90
C GLU A 225 20.68 6.43 -29.33
N ALA A 226 19.46 6.91 -29.59
CA ALA A 226 18.99 8.21 -29.12
C ALA A 226 18.62 8.24 -27.63
N LEU A 227 18.46 7.08 -26.98
CA LEU A 227 18.28 6.95 -25.54
C LEU A 227 19.62 6.97 -24.81
N LEU A 228 20.56 6.12 -25.24
CA LEU A 228 21.81 5.88 -24.52
C LEU A 228 22.88 6.93 -24.78
N LYS A 229 22.82 7.71 -25.86
CA LYS A 229 23.86 8.69 -26.22
C LYS A 229 24.37 9.55 -25.06
N GLU A 230 23.47 10.24 -24.36
CA GLU A 230 23.86 11.18 -23.29
C GLU A 230 24.46 10.45 -22.07
N ARG A 231 23.96 9.24 -21.79
CA ARG A 231 24.47 8.34 -20.75
C ARG A 231 25.87 7.84 -21.11
N ASP A 232 26.05 7.35 -22.33
CA ASP A 232 27.32 6.86 -22.87
C ASP A 232 28.38 7.98 -22.87
N GLU A 233 28.02 9.20 -23.29
CA GLU A 233 28.87 10.40 -23.21
C GLU A 233 29.22 10.77 -21.75
N ARG A 234 28.27 10.71 -20.83
CA ARG A 234 28.47 11.06 -19.40
C ARG A 234 29.34 10.05 -18.63
N PHE A 235 29.22 8.75 -18.93
CA PHE A 235 29.96 7.69 -18.24
C PHE A 235 31.20 7.20 -19.02
N GLY A 236 31.45 7.70 -20.23
CA GLY A 236 32.61 7.32 -21.04
C GLY A 236 32.56 5.88 -21.56
N VAL A 237 31.37 5.37 -21.87
CA VAL A 237 31.13 3.99 -22.31
C VAL A 237 30.56 3.93 -23.74
N ASP A 238 30.65 2.76 -24.37
CA ASP A 238 30.00 2.46 -25.66
C ASP A 238 29.12 1.22 -25.47
N HIS A 239 27.80 1.42 -25.44
CA HIS A 239 26.84 0.33 -25.24
C HIS A 239 26.97 -0.78 -26.28
N ARG A 240 27.44 -0.52 -27.51
CA ARG A 240 27.63 -1.55 -28.54
C ARG A 240 28.81 -2.47 -28.21
N GLN A 241 29.87 -1.92 -27.64
CA GLN A 241 31.00 -2.71 -27.13
C GLN A 241 30.59 -3.52 -25.90
N LYS A 242 29.75 -2.97 -25.02
CA LYS A 242 29.16 -3.72 -23.90
C LYS A 242 28.27 -4.87 -24.40
N ALA A 243 27.35 -4.60 -25.33
CA ALA A 243 26.49 -5.60 -25.97
C ALA A 243 27.30 -6.75 -26.57
N LYS A 244 28.33 -6.44 -27.37
CA LYS A 244 29.20 -7.45 -27.99
C LYS A 244 29.94 -8.31 -26.96
N LYS A 245 30.47 -7.73 -25.87
CA LYS A 245 31.11 -8.52 -24.80
C LYS A 245 30.14 -9.49 -24.12
N ARG A 246 28.85 -9.17 -24.13
CA ARG A 246 27.76 -9.92 -23.47
C ARG A 246 26.96 -10.83 -24.41
N GLU A 247 27.35 -10.92 -25.69
CA GLU A 247 26.62 -11.70 -26.72
C GLU A 247 26.53 -13.19 -26.40
N ASN A 248 27.50 -13.71 -25.65
CA ASN A 248 27.61 -15.12 -25.25
C ASN A 248 26.98 -15.43 -23.88
N ILE A 249 26.45 -14.44 -23.15
CA ILE A 249 25.73 -14.70 -21.88
C ILE A 249 24.48 -15.52 -22.22
N ALA A 250 24.30 -16.65 -21.52
CA ALA A 250 23.26 -17.62 -21.82
C ALA A 250 21.85 -16.99 -21.91
N ALA A 251 21.03 -17.46 -22.84
CA ALA A 251 19.61 -17.12 -22.87
C ALA A 251 18.89 -17.86 -21.74
N VAL A 252 18.06 -17.15 -20.99
CA VAL A 252 17.35 -17.70 -19.84
C VAL A 252 15.99 -18.23 -20.28
N ASP A 253 15.62 -19.40 -19.78
CA ASP A 253 14.29 -19.99 -20.02
C ASP A 253 13.19 -19.11 -19.42
N LYS A 254 12.56 -18.30 -20.28
CA LYS A 254 11.55 -17.32 -19.89
C LYS A 254 10.25 -18.03 -19.53
N HIS A 255 9.79 -17.84 -18.29
CA HIS A 255 8.48 -18.33 -17.88
C HIS A 255 7.39 -17.91 -18.90
N PRO A 256 6.59 -18.83 -19.47
CA PRO A 256 5.76 -18.54 -20.65
C PRO A 256 4.87 -17.29 -20.50
N GLU A 257 4.32 -17.09 -19.31
CA GLU A 257 3.49 -15.95 -18.91
C GLU A 257 4.16 -14.57 -19.03
N LEU A 258 5.48 -14.48 -19.21
CA LEU A 258 6.18 -13.21 -19.46
C LEU A 258 6.34 -12.96 -20.97
N CYS A 259 6.44 -14.00 -21.79
CA CYS A 259 6.48 -13.89 -23.25
C CYS A 259 5.15 -13.33 -23.82
N GLU A 260 4.03 -13.58 -23.14
CA GLU A 260 2.69 -13.14 -23.57
C GLU A 260 2.33 -11.70 -23.10
N LYS A 261 3.11 -11.10 -22.17
CA LYS A 261 2.81 -9.81 -21.52
C LYS A 261 3.21 -8.58 -22.36
N SER A 262 2.62 -8.47 -23.54
CA SER A 262 2.43 -7.18 -24.23
C SER A 262 0.98 -6.67 -24.23
N ARG A 263 0.02 -7.45 -23.66
CA ARG A 263 -1.43 -7.18 -23.82
C ARG A 263 -2.25 -6.99 -22.54
N HIS A 264 -1.82 -7.46 -21.37
CA HIS A 264 -2.72 -7.57 -20.20
C HIS A 264 -2.62 -6.47 -19.13
N VAL A 265 -1.50 -5.74 -19.01
CA VAL A 265 -1.46 -4.53 -18.14
C VAL A 265 -2.40 -3.44 -18.67
N LEU A 266 -2.66 -3.45 -19.98
CA LEU A 266 -3.68 -2.62 -20.64
C LEU A 266 -5.11 -2.92 -20.16
N ALA A 267 -5.40 -4.00 -19.41
CA ALA A 267 -6.77 -4.32 -18.98
C ALA A 267 -7.35 -3.25 -18.02
N ALA A 268 -6.55 -2.75 -17.07
CA ALA A 268 -6.95 -1.66 -16.19
C ALA A 268 -7.27 -0.38 -16.99
N HIS A 269 -6.47 -0.09 -18.01
CA HIS A 269 -6.63 1.08 -18.86
C HIS A 269 -7.65 0.87 -20.00
N SER A 270 -8.04 -0.37 -20.29
CA SER A 270 -9.20 -0.73 -21.12
C SER A 270 -10.47 -0.29 -20.40
N MET A 271 -10.60 -0.60 -19.11
CA MET A 271 -11.72 -0.11 -18.31
C MET A 271 -11.74 1.42 -18.20
N GLU A 272 -10.58 2.08 -18.09
CA GLU A 272 -10.53 3.55 -18.08
C GLU A 272 -10.86 4.18 -19.45
N LYS A 273 -10.39 3.60 -20.57
CA LYS A 273 -10.76 4.04 -21.92
C LYS A 273 -12.22 3.73 -22.26
N LEU A 274 -12.78 2.61 -21.81
CA LEU A 274 -14.21 2.32 -21.90
C LEU A 274 -15.04 3.29 -21.04
N LEU A 275 -14.59 3.65 -19.83
CA LEU A 275 -15.23 4.67 -19.01
C LEU A 275 -15.21 6.03 -19.71
N ARG A 276 -14.04 6.51 -20.15
CA ARG A 276 -13.91 7.77 -20.90
C ARG A 276 -14.76 7.76 -22.18
N TYR A 277 -14.76 6.66 -22.94
CA TYR A 277 -15.59 6.49 -24.13
C TYR A 277 -17.09 6.51 -23.80
N ALA A 278 -17.55 5.72 -22.83
CA ALA A 278 -18.95 5.66 -22.39
C ALA A 278 -19.45 6.98 -21.75
N LEU A 279 -18.55 7.79 -21.19
CA LEU A 279 -18.84 9.16 -20.74
C LEU A 279 -18.95 10.15 -21.90
N THR A 280 -18.23 9.95 -23.02
CA THR A 280 -18.35 10.78 -24.23
C THR A 280 -19.51 10.38 -25.16
N VAL A 281 -19.86 9.10 -25.21
CA VAL A 281 -21.03 8.60 -25.96
C VAL A 281 -22.29 9.01 -25.19
N LYS A 282 -23.05 9.96 -25.72
CA LYS A 282 -24.36 10.34 -25.16
C LYS A 282 -25.26 9.10 -25.10
N PRO A 283 -25.62 8.57 -23.90
CA PRO A 283 -26.35 7.31 -23.82
C PRO A 283 -27.76 7.48 -24.38
N GLY A 284 -28.16 6.54 -25.24
CA GLY A 284 -29.53 6.47 -25.76
C GLY A 284 -30.56 6.39 -24.63
N ARG A 285 -31.80 6.81 -24.90
CA ARG A 285 -32.85 7.02 -23.87
C ARG A 285 -33.01 5.83 -22.90
N PHE A 286 -32.91 4.59 -23.41
CA PHE A 286 -32.95 3.36 -22.61
C PHE A 286 -31.69 3.14 -21.76
N ALA A 287 -30.49 3.35 -22.30
CA ALA A 287 -29.23 3.22 -21.54
C ALA A 287 -29.14 4.25 -20.42
N ARG A 288 -29.60 5.49 -20.65
CA ARG A 288 -29.69 6.52 -19.61
C ARG A 288 -30.70 6.16 -18.52
N LEU A 289 -31.84 5.57 -18.88
CA LEU A 289 -32.83 5.09 -17.92
C LEU A 289 -32.28 3.94 -17.07
N ALA A 290 -31.56 2.98 -17.69
CA ALA A 290 -30.92 1.87 -16.98
C ALA A 290 -29.82 2.34 -16.01
N LEU A 291 -28.94 3.25 -16.44
CA LEU A 291 -27.90 3.83 -15.58
C LEU A 291 -28.49 4.63 -14.42
N ASN A 292 -29.52 5.45 -14.67
CA ASN A 292 -30.24 6.17 -13.61
C ASN A 292 -30.92 5.19 -12.64
N GLY A 293 -31.52 4.10 -13.14
CA GLY A 293 -32.15 3.05 -12.32
C GLY A 293 -31.14 2.34 -11.42
N ALA A 294 -30.00 1.92 -11.98
CA ALA A 294 -28.90 1.32 -11.22
C ALA A 294 -28.33 2.28 -10.16
N GLY A 295 -28.08 3.54 -10.53
CA GLY A 295 -27.62 4.56 -9.59
C GLY A 295 -28.64 4.83 -8.45
N THR A 296 -29.93 4.84 -8.77
CA THR A 296 -31.01 4.98 -7.78
C THR A 296 -31.06 3.76 -6.86
N PHE A 297 -30.95 2.54 -7.39
CA PHE A 297 -30.89 1.31 -6.60
C PHE A 297 -29.68 1.32 -5.64
N CYS A 298 -28.48 1.62 -6.14
CA CYS A 298 -27.29 1.73 -5.30
C CYS A 298 -27.43 2.81 -4.22
N ALA A 299 -28.03 3.97 -4.53
CA ALA A 299 -28.33 5.00 -3.54
C ALA A 299 -29.31 4.50 -2.47
N CYS A 300 -30.40 3.83 -2.86
CA CYS A 300 -31.35 3.22 -1.92
C CYS A 300 -30.68 2.17 -1.01
N THR A 301 -29.82 1.32 -1.55
CA THR A 301 -29.07 0.32 -0.76
C THR A 301 -28.11 0.99 0.23
N LEU A 302 -27.34 1.99 -0.20
CA LEU A 302 -26.43 2.72 0.69
C LEU A 302 -27.19 3.48 1.81
N VAL A 303 -28.36 4.05 1.50
CA VAL A 303 -29.25 4.66 2.50
C VAL A 303 -29.76 3.60 3.49
N TRP A 304 -30.16 2.42 3.01
CA TRP A 304 -30.68 1.31 3.83
C TRP A 304 -29.62 0.69 4.76
N GLU A 305 -28.38 0.55 4.27
CA GLU A 305 -27.28 -0.05 5.02
C GLU A 305 -26.63 0.94 6.02
N HIS A 306 -26.40 2.19 5.59
CA HIS A 306 -25.60 3.15 6.36
C HIS A 306 -26.38 4.27 7.07
N LEU A 307 -27.63 4.56 6.70
CA LEU A 307 -28.41 5.66 7.30
C LEU A 307 -29.62 5.17 8.10
N VAL A 308 -30.48 4.34 7.51
CA VAL A 308 -31.79 3.98 8.06
C VAL A 308 -32.15 2.54 7.74
N THR A 309 -32.45 1.73 8.75
CA THR A 309 -32.95 0.36 8.56
C THR A 309 -34.24 0.12 9.35
N VAL A 310 -35.04 -0.86 8.95
CA VAL A 310 -36.31 -1.21 9.64
C VAL A 310 -36.23 -2.66 10.13
N GLN A 311 -36.66 -2.92 11.38
CA GLN A 311 -36.65 -4.25 11.98
C GLN A 311 -38.00 -4.59 12.65
N SER A 312 -38.40 -5.86 12.65
CA SER A 312 -39.45 -6.37 13.55
C SER A 312 -39.05 -6.25 15.03
N SER A 313 -40.02 -5.88 15.86
CA SER A 313 -39.97 -5.98 17.32
C SER A 313 -40.47 -7.35 17.76
N GLU A 314 -39.63 -8.11 18.47
CA GLU A 314 -39.94 -9.45 18.95
C GLU A 314 -39.45 -9.62 20.40
N GLY A 315 -40.36 -10.08 21.27
CA GLY A 315 -40.13 -10.30 22.69
C GLY A 315 -40.69 -9.19 23.60
N PRO A 316 -41.08 -9.51 24.85
CA PRO A 316 -41.84 -8.60 25.72
C PRO A 316 -41.00 -7.50 26.39
N SER A 317 -39.67 -7.52 26.26
CA SER A 317 -38.75 -6.73 27.09
C SER A 317 -38.81 -5.20 26.93
N MET A 318 -39.46 -4.68 25.88
CA MET A 318 -39.69 -3.25 25.65
C MET A 318 -41.17 -2.86 25.73
N TYR A 319 -42.02 -3.73 26.28
CA TYR A 319 -43.41 -3.40 26.58
C TYR A 319 -43.47 -2.43 27.78
N PRO A 320 -44.35 -1.41 27.81
CA PRO A 320 -45.44 -1.11 26.86
C PRO A 320 -45.02 -0.36 25.59
N THR A 321 -43.82 0.23 25.54
CA THR A 321 -43.34 1.08 24.42
C THR A 321 -43.44 0.39 23.06
N PHE A 322 -43.04 -0.88 22.99
CA PHE A 322 -43.23 -1.74 21.82
C PHE A 322 -44.05 -2.98 22.15
N ASN A 323 -44.92 -3.39 21.23
CA ASN A 323 -45.69 -4.62 21.36
C ASN A 323 -44.75 -5.84 21.23
N PRO A 324 -45.00 -6.97 21.94
CA PRO A 324 -44.10 -8.13 21.93
C PRO A 324 -43.94 -8.84 20.56
N ARG A 325 -44.82 -8.54 19.60
CA ARG A 325 -44.78 -8.95 18.19
C ARG A 325 -45.50 -7.89 17.34
N GLY A 326 -45.12 -7.78 16.06
CA GLY A 326 -45.89 -7.08 15.03
C GLY A 326 -45.60 -5.59 14.84
N ASP A 327 -44.95 -4.94 15.80
CA ASP A 327 -44.40 -3.59 15.62
C ASP A 327 -43.17 -3.64 14.70
N TRP A 328 -43.05 -2.74 13.73
CA TRP A 328 -41.80 -2.52 12.99
C TRP A 328 -41.19 -1.18 13.37
N LEU A 329 -39.88 -1.19 13.59
CA LEU A 329 -39.13 -0.12 14.24
C LEU A 329 -38.09 0.47 13.27
N LEU A 330 -38.10 1.80 13.16
CA LEU A 330 -37.17 2.58 12.35
C LEU A 330 -35.90 2.87 13.15
N VAL A 331 -34.75 2.47 12.62
CA VAL A 331 -33.45 2.55 13.31
C VAL A 331 -32.50 3.46 12.53
N SER A 332 -32.16 4.59 13.12
CA SER A 332 -31.16 5.54 12.60
C SER A 332 -29.75 5.04 12.90
N ARG A 333 -29.03 4.68 11.83
CA ARG A 333 -27.63 4.22 11.85
C ARG A 333 -26.62 5.35 12.07
N LEU A 334 -27.05 6.62 11.97
CA LEU A 334 -26.23 7.78 12.31
C LEU A 334 -25.72 7.74 13.76
N HIS A 335 -26.51 7.12 14.65
CA HIS A 335 -26.18 6.91 16.07
C HIS A 335 -25.43 5.58 16.34
N SER A 336 -24.84 4.97 15.31
CA SER A 336 -23.96 3.80 15.46
C SER A 336 -22.75 4.13 16.33
N ASN A 337 -22.24 3.12 17.03
CA ASN A 337 -21.15 3.22 18.01
C ASN A 337 -21.44 4.24 19.13
N GLY A 338 -22.71 4.49 19.45
CA GLY A 338 -23.15 5.38 20.52
C GLY A 338 -23.13 6.88 20.20
N LYS A 339 -22.91 7.28 18.93
CA LYS A 339 -22.84 8.69 18.53
C LYS A 339 -24.13 9.45 18.87
N GLY A 340 -24.05 10.42 19.78
CA GLY A 340 -25.17 11.31 20.11
C GLY A 340 -26.42 10.58 20.62
N ILE A 341 -26.26 9.45 21.32
CA ILE A 341 -27.32 8.88 22.16
C ILE A 341 -27.34 9.61 23.51
N GLN A 342 -28.49 9.60 24.18
CA GLN A 342 -28.70 10.24 25.48
C GLN A 342 -29.50 9.34 26.42
N VAL A 343 -29.49 9.65 27.73
CA VAL A 343 -30.32 8.93 28.72
C VAL A 343 -31.79 8.99 28.33
N GLY A 344 -32.44 7.83 28.34
CA GLY A 344 -33.83 7.63 27.95
C GLY A 344 -34.07 7.33 26.46
N ASP A 345 -33.04 7.41 25.61
CA ASP A 345 -33.11 6.91 24.23
C ASP A 345 -33.30 5.40 24.18
N VAL A 346 -33.94 4.89 23.12
CA VAL A 346 -33.99 3.45 22.84
C VAL A 346 -33.00 3.11 21.73
N VAL A 347 -32.15 2.10 21.95
CA VAL A 347 -31.05 1.72 21.04
C VAL A 347 -31.13 0.26 20.62
N ARG A 348 -30.68 -0.01 19.38
CA ARG A 348 -30.44 -1.34 18.82
C ARG A 348 -28.96 -1.68 18.95
N PHE A 349 -28.62 -2.83 19.53
CA PHE A 349 -27.24 -3.26 19.73
C PHE A 349 -27.05 -4.77 19.52
N ASN A 350 -25.81 -5.18 19.27
CA ASN A 350 -25.40 -6.59 19.27
C ASN A 350 -25.36 -7.10 20.72
N HIS A 351 -26.03 -8.21 21.03
CA HIS A 351 -26.07 -8.75 22.39
C HIS A 351 -24.68 -9.26 22.81
N PRO A 352 -24.07 -8.77 23.91
CA PRO A 352 -22.67 -9.08 24.24
C PRO A 352 -22.40 -10.58 24.41
N SER A 353 -23.32 -11.30 25.05
CA SER A 353 -23.19 -12.75 25.29
C SER A 353 -23.67 -13.67 24.15
N PHE A 354 -24.24 -13.15 23.05
CA PHE A 354 -24.85 -13.98 21.99
C PHE A 354 -24.59 -13.38 20.60
N LEU A 355 -23.62 -13.96 19.89
CA LEU A 355 -23.24 -13.54 18.53
C LEU A 355 -24.42 -13.65 17.54
N GLY A 356 -24.53 -12.68 16.64
CA GLY A 356 -25.63 -12.60 15.66
C GLY A 356 -26.99 -12.14 16.23
N VAL A 357 -27.16 -12.09 17.56
CA VAL A 357 -28.41 -11.64 18.18
C VAL A 357 -28.38 -10.11 18.36
N HIS A 358 -29.44 -9.44 17.91
CA HIS A 358 -29.66 -8.02 18.16
C HIS A 358 -30.74 -7.83 19.23
N ALA A 359 -30.57 -6.81 20.09
CA ALA A 359 -31.53 -6.45 21.12
C ALA A 359 -31.90 -4.96 21.04
N ALA A 360 -33.11 -4.63 21.51
CA ALA A 360 -33.57 -3.27 21.75
C ALA A 360 -33.68 -3.04 23.27
N LYS A 361 -33.11 -1.93 23.77
CA LYS A 361 -33.15 -1.51 25.19
C LYS A 361 -33.16 0.02 25.30
N ARG A 362 -33.62 0.55 26.43
CA ARG A 362 -33.50 1.96 26.79
C ARG A 362 -32.17 2.23 27.48
N VAL A 363 -31.56 3.38 27.17
CA VAL A 363 -30.40 3.93 27.87
C VAL A 363 -30.84 4.46 29.24
N ILE A 364 -30.24 3.96 30.31
CA ILE A 364 -30.49 4.45 31.68
C ILE A 364 -29.29 5.23 32.24
N GLY A 365 -28.07 4.94 31.78
CA GLY A 365 -26.87 5.71 32.11
C GLY A 365 -25.81 5.67 31.02
N MET A 366 -25.15 6.80 30.83
CA MET A 366 -24.03 7.08 29.92
C MET A 366 -22.68 6.92 30.67
N PRO A 367 -21.51 6.96 30.00
CA PRO A 367 -20.21 6.92 30.67
C PRO A 367 -20.11 7.89 31.85
N GLY A 368 -19.65 7.40 32.99
CA GLY A 368 -19.49 8.19 34.22
C GLY A 368 -20.73 8.29 35.12
N ASP A 369 -21.94 8.04 34.60
CA ASP A 369 -23.19 8.08 35.37
C ASP A 369 -23.23 7.02 36.48
N PHE A 370 -23.87 7.34 37.61
CA PHE A 370 -24.23 6.37 38.65
C PHE A 370 -25.68 5.93 38.48
N VAL A 371 -25.91 4.63 38.31
CA VAL A 371 -27.25 4.06 38.10
C VAL A 371 -27.57 2.95 39.11
N CYS A 372 -28.84 2.81 39.45
CA CYS A 372 -29.31 1.70 40.27
C CYS A 372 -29.28 0.39 39.45
N ARG A 373 -28.49 -0.58 39.89
CA ARG A 373 -28.51 -1.96 39.36
C ARG A 373 -29.60 -2.74 40.09
N ASP A 374 -30.85 -2.50 39.70
CA ASP A 374 -31.97 -3.30 40.20
C ASP A 374 -31.72 -4.79 39.97
N GLN A 375 -32.24 -5.64 40.87
CA GLN A 375 -32.09 -7.08 40.71
C GLN A 375 -32.74 -7.57 39.41
N PRO A 376 -32.15 -8.59 38.75
CA PRO A 376 -32.83 -9.35 37.71
C PRO A 376 -34.24 -9.76 38.13
N LEU A 377 -35.20 -9.67 37.20
CA LEU A 377 -36.62 -9.95 37.42
C LEU A 377 -37.35 -8.99 38.40
N SER A 378 -36.72 -7.91 38.87
CA SER A 378 -37.40 -6.92 39.73
C SER A 378 -38.66 -6.35 39.05
N THR A 379 -39.71 -6.15 39.85
CA THR A 379 -40.98 -5.51 39.44
C THR A 379 -40.90 -3.98 39.41
N ASP A 380 -39.93 -3.39 40.13
CA ASP A 380 -39.81 -1.95 40.33
C ASP A 380 -38.33 -1.52 40.28
N ALA A 381 -38.09 -0.25 39.97
CA ALA A 381 -36.76 0.36 40.06
C ALA A 381 -36.51 0.98 41.45
N GLY A 382 -35.24 1.00 41.88
CA GLY A 382 -34.78 1.72 43.07
C GLY A 382 -35.07 1.08 44.43
N LYS A 383 -35.87 0.00 44.50
CA LYS A 383 -36.27 -0.62 45.79
C LYS A 383 -35.14 -1.24 46.59
N GLN A 384 -34.01 -1.58 45.96
CA GLN A 384 -32.77 -1.97 46.63
C GLN A 384 -31.59 -1.28 45.90
N PRO A 385 -31.07 -0.15 46.41
CA PRO A 385 -30.12 0.70 45.69
C PRO A 385 -28.69 0.14 45.70
N ASP A 386 -28.45 -0.86 44.86
CA ASP A 386 -27.12 -1.34 44.49
C ASP A 386 -26.57 -0.46 43.35
N MET A 387 -25.82 0.58 43.70
CA MET A 387 -25.36 1.60 42.74
C MET A 387 -24.11 1.16 41.98
N ILE A 388 -24.15 1.24 40.65
CA ILE A 388 -22.99 1.01 39.77
C ILE A 388 -22.66 2.27 38.98
N GLN A 389 -21.37 2.63 38.92
CA GLN A 389 -20.90 3.64 37.98
C GLN A 389 -20.70 3.01 36.60
N VAL A 390 -21.22 3.64 35.55
CA VAL A 390 -21.06 3.19 34.17
C VAL A 390 -19.62 3.45 33.70
N PRO A 391 -18.85 2.41 33.32
CA PRO A 391 -17.46 2.60 32.89
C PRO A 391 -17.33 3.42 31.61
N GLU A 392 -16.14 4.00 31.42
CA GLU A 392 -15.83 4.72 30.18
C GLU A 392 -16.03 3.86 28.93
N GLY A 393 -16.56 4.48 27.88
CA GLY A 393 -16.92 3.81 26.62
C GLY A 393 -18.08 2.81 26.70
N HIS A 394 -18.80 2.72 27.84
CA HIS A 394 -19.96 1.83 28.03
C HIS A 394 -21.27 2.60 28.25
N VAL A 395 -22.38 1.87 28.22
CA VAL A 395 -23.73 2.39 28.47
C VAL A 395 -24.51 1.37 29.32
N PHE A 396 -25.34 1.82 30.25
CA PHE A 396 -26.24 0.95 31.00
C PHE A 396 -27.59 0.87 30.29
N LEU A 397 -27.99 -0.35 29.90
CA LEU A 397 -29.18 -0.60 29.09
C LEU A 397 -30.19 -1.44 29.87
N VAL A 398 -31.45 -1.00 29.91
CA VAL A 398 -32.55 -1.70 30.61
C VAL A 398 -33.76 -1.81 29.68
N GLY A 399 -34.60 -2.83 29.87
CA GLY A 399 -35.87 -2.94 29.15
C GLY A 399 -37.03 -2.40 29.96
N ASP A 400 -37.92 -1.64 29.32
CA ASP A 400 -39.09 -1.01 29.94
C ASP A 400 -39.99 -2.02 30.69
N ASN A 401 -39.98 -3.29 30.27
CA ASN A 401 -40.63 -4.39 30.99
C ASN A 401 -39.65 -5.03 31.98
N LEU A 402 -39.42 -4.37 33.12
CA LEU A 402 -38.41 -4.74 34.13
C LEU A 402 -38.37 -6.24 34.50
N PRO A 403 -39.50 -6.94 34.78
CA PRO A 403 -39.47 -8.36 35.13
C PRO A 403 -39.28 -9.30 33.92
N TRP A 404 -39.48 -8.83 32.68
CA TRP A 404 -39.36 -9.64 31.45
C TRP A 404 -38.27 -9.14 30.50
N SER A 405 -37.23 -8.52 31.06
CA SER A 405 -36.07 -8.02 30.32
C SER A 405 -34.77 -8.65 30.81
N ARG A 406 -33.99 -9.21 29.88
CA ARG A 406 -32.59 -9.59 30.11
C ARG A 406 -31.68 -8.50 29.58
N ASP A 407 -31.00 -7.79 30.47
CA ASP A 407 -30.34 -6.52 30.18
C ASP A 407 -29.10 -6.26 31.04
N SER A 408 -28.63 -5.01 31.17
CA SER A 408 -27.41 -4.69 31.93
C SER A 408 -27.47 -5.06 33.41
N ARG A 409 -28.66 -5.31 33.98
CA ARG A 409 -28.81 -5.91 35.32
C ARG A 409 -28.33 -7.37 35.37
N ASN A 410 -28.32 -8.08 34.24
CA ASN A 410 -27.87 -9.46 34.12
C ASN A 410 -26.41 -9.62 33.66
N TYR A 411 -25.97 -8.77 32.73
CA TYR A 411 -24.66 -8.92 32.05
C TYR A 411 -23.77 -7.67 32.10
N GLY A 412 -24.16 -6.65 32.88
CA GLY A 412 -23.39 -5.43 33.08
C GLY A 412 -23.53 -4.38 31.96
N PRO A 413 -22.81 -3.25 32.09
CA PRO A 413 -22.74 -2.20 31.07
C PRO A 413 -22.32 -2.74 29.70
N VAL A 414 -22.90 -2.20 28.63
CA VAL A 414 -22.65 -2.61 27.24
C VAL A 414 -21.68 -1.64 26.58
N PRO A 415 -20.61 -2.09 25.89
CA PRO A 415 -19.75 -1.19 25.13
C PRO A 415 -20.51 -0.40 24.06
N LEU A 416 -20.29 0.91 23.96
CA LEU A 416 -20.95 1.79 22.97
C LEU A 416 -20.74 1.29 21.53
N GLY A 417 -19.60 0.67 21.24
CA GLY A 417 -19.28 0.06 19.94
C GLY A 417 -20.16 -1.14 19.53
N LEU A 418 -20.99 -1.69 20.43
CA LEU A 418 -22.00 -2.70 20.07
C LEU A 418 -23.32 -2.08 19.56
N ILE A 419 -23.53 -0.77 19.72
CA ILE A 419 -24.74 -0.07 19.27
C ILE A 419 -24.73 0.08 17.75
N ASN A 420 -25.73 -0.52 17.10
CA ASN A 420 -25.92 -0.42 15.65
C ASN A 420 -26.65 0.86 15.24
N GLY A 421 -27.44 1.46 16.14
CA GLY A 421 -28.20 2.69 15.90
C GLY A 421 -29.28 2.96 16.95
N LYS A 422 -29.90 4.14 16.85
CA LYS A 422 -30.99 4.62 17.71
C LYS A 422 -32.33 4.28 17.10
N ILE A 423 -33.26 3.74 17.88
CA ILE A 423 -34.63 3.48 17.44
C ILE A 423 -35.43 4.78 17.57
N VAL A 424 -35.87 5.33 16.44
CA VAL A 424 -36.45 6.69 16.38
C VAL A 424 -37.97 6.70 16.19
N ALA A 425 -38.56 5.68 15.58
CA ALA A 425 -40.01 5.61 15.38
C ALA A 425 -40.51 4.15 15.29
N ARG A 426 -41.80 3.95 15.60
CA ARG A 426 -42.55 2.79 15.11
C ARG A 426 -43.22 3.17 13.79
N VAL A 427 -43.00 2.37 12.76
CA VAL A 427 -43.47 2.60 11.38
C VAL A 427 -44.51 1.59 10.88
N TRP A 428 -44.76 0.52 11.65
CA TRP A 428 -45.87 -0.41 11.46
C TRP A 428 -46.37 -0.91 12.81
N PRO A 429 -47.67 -1.21 13.01
CA PRO A 429 -48.78 -1.00 12.07
C PRO A 429 -49.14 0.48 11.86
N PRO A 430 -49.80 0.86 10.74
CA PRO A 430 -50.08 2.26 10.42
C PRO A 430 -50.89 2.99 11.48
N SER A 431 -51.83 2.29 12.10
CA SER A 431 -52.67 2.78 13.22
C SER A 431 -51.92 3.05 14.53
N LYS A 432 -50.62 2.73 14.61
CA LYS A 432 -49.75 2.97 15.77
C LYS A 432 -48.45 3.70 15.42
N MET A 433 -48.35 4.33 14.24
CA MET A 433 -47.12 5.03 13.84
C MET A 433 -46.84 6.24 14.74
N GLU A 434 -45.69 6.24 15.40
CA GLU A 434 -45.25 7.34 16.26
C GLU A 434 -43.72 7.42 16.40
N TRP A 435 -43.22 8.61 16.72
CA TRP A 435 -41.82 8.80 17.11
C TRP A 435 -41.59 8.29 18.54
N VAL A 436 -40.48 7.58 18.76
CA VAL A 436 -40.07 7.10 20.08
C VAL A 436 -39.67 8.29 20.93
N LYS A 437 -40.44 8.55 22.00
CA LYS A 437 -40.17 9.63 22.94
C LYS A 437 -39.23 9.17 24.05
N ASN A 438 -38.45 10.12 24.57
CA ASN A 438 -37.84 9.96 25.87
C ASN A 438 -38.95 9.99 26.94
N THR A 439 -38.98 8.99 27.80
CA THR A 439 -39.94 8.86 28.92
C THR A 439 -39.28 9.08 30.28
N MET A 440 -37.96 9.29 30.32
CA MET A 440 -37.23 9.66 31.52
C MET A 440 -37.45 11.14 31.82
N GLN A 441 -37.62 11.46 33.09
CA GLN A 441 -37.60 12.83 33.60
C GLN A 441 -36.39 12.98 34.53
N PRO A 442 -35.81 14.19 34.70
CA PRO A 442 -34.86 14.45 35.77
C PRO A 442 -35.48 14.08 37.12
N ALA A 443 -34.69 13.51 38.03
CA ALA A 443 -35.15 13.26 39.39
C ALA A 443 -35.36 14.60 40.12
N GLU A 444 -36.57 14.86 40.60
CA GLU A 444 -36.82 15.90 41.59
C GLU A 444 -36.24 15.40 42.92
N LEU A 445 -35.07 15.92 43.28
CA LEU A 445 -34.41 15.64 44.55
C LEU A 445 -34.85 16.70 45.56
N ASP A 446 -35.70 16.31 46.52
CA ASP A 446 -35.91 17.08 47.74
C ASP A 446 -34.55 17.25 48.46
N GLY A 447 -34.15 18.50 48.71
CA GLY A 447 -32.80 18.88 49.13
C GLY A 447 -32.60 19.09 50.63
#